data_AF-A0A377DN07-F1
#
_entry.id   AF-A0A377DN07-F1
#
_cell.length_a   1.000
_cell.length_b   1.000
_cell.length_c   1.000
_cell.angle_alpha   90.00
_cell.angle_beta   90.00
_cell.angle_gamma   90.00
#
_symmetry.space_group_name_H-M   'P 1'
#
loop_
_entity.id
_entity.type
_entity.pdbx_description
1 polymer ?
#
loop_
_entity_poly.entity_id
_entity_poly.type
_entity_poly.pdbx_seq_one_letter_code
_entity_poly.pdbx_strand_id
1 'polypeptide(L)'
;MNALTAVQNNAVDSGQDYSGFTLTPSAQSPRLLELTFTEQTTKQFLEQVAEWPVQALEYKSFLRFRVAKILDDLCANQLQPLLLKTLLNRAEGALLINAVGVDDVKQADEMVKLATAVAHLIGRFQFRCDERSVLRAFCSEKCR
;
A
#
# COMPACT_ATOMS: atom_id res chain seq x y z
N MET A 1 1.50 13.44 -25.87
CA MET A 1 2.62 12.53 -25.51
C MET A 1 2.48 12.25 -24.03
N ASN A 2 2.03 11.05 -23.64
CA ASN A 2 1.78 10.73 -22.23
C ASN A 2 3.06 10.19 -21.59
N ALA A 3 3.47 10.77 -20.47
CA ALA A 3 4.70 10.44 -19.74
C ALA A 3 4.75 9.00 -19.15
N LEU A 4 3.76 8.16 -19.44
CA LEU A 4 3.63 6.79 -18.95
C LEU A 4 4.28 5.75 -19.86
N THR A 5 4.75 6.12 -21.06
CA THR A 5 5.31 5.18 -22.04
C THR A 5 6.76 4.77 -21.76
N ALA A 6 7.38 5.26 -20.69
CA ALA A 6 8.80 5.03 -20.39
C ALA A 6 9.08 4.02 -19.26
N VAL A 7 8.07 3.28 -18.77
CA VAL A 7 8.33 2.19 -17.82
C VAL A 7 8.83 0.99 -18.61
N GLN A 8 10.15 0.77 -18.57
CA GLN A 8 10.77 -0.40 -19.17
C GLN A 8 10.33 -1.65 -18.38
N ASN A 9 9.70 -2.60 -19.09
CA ASN A 9 9.30 -3.91 -18.58
C ASN A 9 10.54 -4.79 -18.32
N ASN A 10 11.31 -4.49 -17.28
CA ASN A 10 12.22 -5.46 -16.70
C ASN A 10 11.41 -6.29 -15.72
N ALA A 11 11.47 -7.63 -15.77
CA ALA A 11 10.80 -8.50 -14.80
C ALA A 11 11.09 -8.01 -13.36
N VAL A 12 10.11 -8.09 -12.47
CA VAL A 12 10.35 -7.81 -11.05
C VAL A 12 11.13 -9.02 -10.53
N ASP A 13 12.41 -8.80 -10.23
CA ASP A 13 13.26 -9.86 -9.68
C ASP A 13 12.67 -10.30 -8.35
N SER A 14 12.16 -11.53 -8.35
CA SER A 14 11.34 -12.09 -7.29
C SER A 14 12.26 -12.57 -6.17
N GLY A 15 12.17 -11.95 -4.99
CA GLY A 15 13.08 -12.21 -3.85
C GLY A 15 14.06 -11.07 -3.52
N GLN A 16 13.78 -9.85 -3.95
CA GLN A 16 14.57 -8.67 -3.60
C GLN A 16 14.17 -8.11 -2.21
N ASP A 17 15.16 -7.90 -1.35
CA ASP A 17 15.04 -7.10 -0.14
C ASP A 17 15.07 -5.61 -0.51
N TYR A 18 13.93 -4.95 -0.39
CA TYR A 18 13.83 -3.50 -0.59
C TYR A 18 14.01 -2.77 0.75
N SER A 19 14.27 -1.48 0.68
CA SER A 19 14.39 -0.66 1.89
C SER A 19 13.04 -0.56 2.60
N GLY A 20 12.84 -1.35 3.65
CA GLY A 20 11.69 -1.27 4.54
C GLY A 20 10.53 -2.22 4.23
N PHE A 21 10.63 -3.04 3.18
CA PHE A 21 9.65 -4.09 2.86
C PHE A 21 10.29 -5.24 2.08
N THR A 22 9.68 -6.41 2.15
CA THR A 22 10.06 -7.61 1.38
C THR A 22 9.02 -7.91 0.31
N LEU A 23 9.47 -8.48 -0.81
CA LEU A 23 8.60 -8.88 -1.92
C LEU A 23 8.86 -10.34 -2.29
N THR A 24 7.86 -11.19 -2.07
CA THR A 24 7.95 -12.63 -2.35
C THR A 24 6.78 -13.08 -3.24
N PRO A 25 6.99 -13.95 -4.22
CA PRO A 25 5.88 -14.58 -4.94
C PRO A 25 5.01 -15.40 -3.99
N SER A 26 3.70 -15.34 -4.17
CA SER A 26 2.77 -16.16 -3.40
C SER A 26 2.85 -17.63 -3.81
N ALA A 27 2.60 -18.52 -2.85
CA ALA A 27 2.50 -19.95 -3.09
C ALA A 27 1.35 -20.31 -4.06
N GLN A 28 0.32 -19.46 -4.17
CA GLN A 28 -0.87 -19.74 -4.98
C GLN A 28 -0.66 -19.45 -6.47
N SER A 29 0.12 -18.42 -6.79
CA SER A 29 0.33 -17.99 -8.17
C SER A 29 1.57 -17.12 -8.29
N PRO A 30 2.42 -17.33 -9.30
CA PRO A 30 3.56 -16.45 -9.57
C PRO A 30 3.12 -15.03 -10.00
N ARG A 31 1.83 -14.84 -10.33
CA ARG A 31 1.27 -13.53 -10.68
C ARG A 31 0.90 -12.69 -9.46
N LEU A 32 0.81 -13.31 -8.29
CA LEU A 32 0.47 -12.68 -7.03
C LEU A 32 1.75 -12.47 -6.23
N LEU A 33 2.11 -11.23 -5.99
CA LEU A 33 3.27 -10.87 -5.18
C LEU A 33 2.81 -10.46 -3.78
N GLU A 34 3.46 -11.01 -2.77
CA GLU A 34 3.24 -10.68 -1.37
C GLU A 34 4.26 -9.62 -0.96
N LEU A 35 3.76 -8.42 -0.65
CA LEU A 35 4.54 -7.31 -0.14
C LEU A 35 4.32 -7.21 1.36
N THR A 36 5.38 -7.37 2.14
CA THR A 36 5.31 -7.28 3.59
C THR A 36 6.20 -6.15 4.11
N PHE A 37 5.60 -5.14 4.75
CA PHE A 37 6.35 -4.07 5.42
C PHE A 37 7.00 -4.59 6.69
N THR A 38 8.26 -4.21 6.91
CA THR A 38 8.98 -4.57 8.13
C THR A 38 8.37 -3.90 9.36
N GLU A 39 8.54 -4.50 10.53
CA GLU A 39 8.03 -3.97 11.80
C GLU A 39 8.53 -2.53 12.05
N GLN A 40 9.80 -2.26 11.72
CA GLN A 40 10.39 -0.94 11.86
C GLN A 40 9.67 0.11 11.01
N THR A 41 9.44 -0.17 9.72
CA THR A 41 8.71 0.73 8.81
C THR A 41 7.29 0.96 9.30
N THR A 42 6.59 -0.12 9.69
CA THR A 42 5.22 -0.04 10.20
C THR A 42 5.14 0.87 11.42
N LYS A 43 6.02 0.66 12.40
CA LYS A 43 6.03 1.46 13.63
C LYS A 43 6.29 2.95 13.35
N GLN A 44 7.32 3.25 12.55
CA GLN A 44 7.65 4.64 12.20
C GLN A 44 6.54 5.31 11.39
N PHE A 45 5.87 4.57 10.50
CA PHE A 45 4.71 5.07 9.78
C PHE A 45 3.60 5.45 10.75
N LEU A 46 3.23 4.55 11.66
CA LEU A 46 2.16 4.77 12.64
C LEU A 46 2.44 5.96 13.56
N GLU A 47 3.69 6.12 14.00
CA GLU A 47 4.12 7.28 14.80
C GLU A 47 3.93 8.60 14.04
N GLN A 48 4.32 8.65 12.77
CA GLN A 48 4.19 9.87 11.95
C GLN A 48 2.75 10.19 11.54
N VAL A 49 1.88 9.18 11.42
CA VAL A 49 0.45 9.39 11.08
C VAL A 49 -0.47 9.40 12.30
N ALA A 50 0.09 9.38 13.51
CA ALA A 50 -0.66 9.40 14.76
C ALA A 50 -1.48 10.70 14.92
N GLU A 51 -0.97 11.83 14.42
CA GLU A 51 -1.66 13.12 14.50
C GLU A 51 -2.96 13.19 13.69
N TRP A 52 -3.12 12.34 12.67
CA TRP A 52 -4.30 12.36 11.80
C TRP A 52 -5.17 11.13 12.04
N PRO A 53 -6.34 11.28 12.68
CA PRO A 53 -7.29 10.18 12.81
C PRO A 53 -7.98 9.90 11.47
N VAL A 54 -8.62 8.74 11.32
CA VAL A 54 -9.24 8.30 10.05
C VAL A 54 -10.28 9.31 9.55
N GLN A 55 -11.03 9.93 10.46
CA GLN A 55 -12.04 10.95 10.15
C GLN A 55 -11.41 12.20 9.50
N ALA A 56 -10.16 12.53 9.85
CA ALA A 56 -9.45 13.63 9.20
C ALA A 56 -9.09 13.28 7.75
N LEU A 57 -8.73 12.02 7.47
CA LEU A 57 -8.47 11.53 6.11
C LEU A 57 -9.75 11.50 5.27
N GLU A 58 -10.90 11.21 5.87
CA GLU A 58 -12.20 11.25 5.21
C GLU A 58 -12.54 12.66 4.75
N TYR A 59 -12.42 13.64 5.65
CA TYR A 59 -12.85 15.02 5.41
C TYR A 59 -11.85 15.82 4.56
N LYS A 60 -10.55 15.58 4.72
CA LYS A 60 -9.48 16.31 4.03
C LYS A 60 -8.73 15.40 3.07
N SER A 61 -9.18 15.37 1.82
CA SER A 61 -8.63 14.53 0.76
C SER A 61 -7.11 14.69 0.53
N PHE A 62 -6.54 15.86 0.79
CA PHE A 62 -5.09 16.08 0.64
C PHE A 62 -4.26 15.26 1.63
N LEU A 63 -4.80 14.96 2.82
CA LEU A 63 -4.10 14.18 3.83
C LEU A 63 -3.85 12.75 3.37
N ARG A 64 -4.70 12.22 2.48
CA ARG A 64 -4.54 10.88 1.90
C ARG A 64 -3.25 10.78 1.06
N PHE A 65 -2.92 11.84 0.32
CA PHE A 65 -1.65 11.92 -0.41
C PHE A 65 -0.46 12.18 0.52
N ARG A 66 -0.68 12.87 1.66
CA ARG A 66 0.37 13.08 2.65
C ARG A 66 0.77 11.79 3.36
N VAL A 67 -0.20 10.99 3.82
CA VAL A 67 0.11 9.68 4.44
C VAL A 67 0.75 8.72 3.44
N ALA A 68 0.34 8.76 2.18
CA ALA A 68 0.98 8.06 1.08
C ALA A 68 2.47 8.45 0.95
N LYS A 69 2.75 9.76 0.88
CA LYS A 69 4.12 10.27 0.76
C LYS A 69 5.00 9.86 1.95
N ILE A 70 4.48 9.91 3.18
CA ILE A 70 5.21 9.49 4.38
C ILE A 70 5.64 8.02 4.28
N LEU A 71 4.73 7.14 3.84
CA LEU A 71 5.04 5.72 3.68
C LEU A 71 6.11 5.48 2.61
N ASP A 72 6.03 6.19 1.48
CA ASP A 72 7.02 6.08 0.40
C ASP A 72 8.38 6.66 0.80
N ASP A 73 8.42 7.78 1.52
CA ASP A 73 9.64 8.39 2.05
C ASP A 73 10.36 7.44 3.04
N LEU A 74 9.60 6.72 3.88
CA LEU A 74 10.14 5.68 4.77
C LEU A 74 10.72 4.48 4.00
N CYS A 75 10.23 4.22 2.80
CA CYS A 75 10.71 3.17 1.91
C CYS A 75 11.74 3.69 0.88
N ALA A 76 12.41 4.81 1.17
CA ALA A 76 13.41 5.44 0.29
C ALA A 76 12.89 5.74 -1.13
N ASN A 77 11.60 6.06 -1.26
CA ASN A 77 10.90 6.33 -2.52
C ASN A 77 10.91 5.17 -3.53
N GLN A 78 11.11 3.94 -3.05
CA GLN A 78 11.13 2.73 -3.88
C GLN A 78 9.74 2.09 -4.01
N LEU A 79 8.81 2.42 -3.11
CA LEU A 79 7.51 1.77 -3.02
C LEU A 79 6.59 2.19 -4.18
N GLN A 80 6.47 3.48 -4.46
CA GLN A 80 5.65 3.99 -5.56
C GLN A 80 6.01 3.41 -6.94
N PRO A 81 7.28 3.46 -7.40
CA PRO A 81 7.63 2.92 -8.71
C PRO A 81 7.46 1.40 -8.79
N LEU A 82 7.68 0.67 -7.69
CA LEU A 82 7.45 -0.77 -7.64
C LEU A 82 5.96 -1.09 -7.80
N LEU A 83 5.09 -0.46 -7.02
CA LEU A 83 3.64 -0.69 -7.09
C LEU A 83 3.10 -0.45 -8.51
N LEU A 84 3.51 0.65 -9.14
CA LEU A 84 3.12 0.95 -10.52
C LEU A 84 3.66 -0.08 -11.51
N LYS A 85 4.94 -0.47 -11.38
CA LYS A 85 5.56 -1.46 -12.25
C LYS A 85 4.85 -2.81 -12.17
N THR A 86 4.57 -3.29 -10.96
CA THR A 86 3.87 -4.55 -10.74
C THR A 86 2.44 -4.49 -11.30
N LEU A 87 1.66 -3.46 -10.94
CA LEU A 87 0.27 -3.36 -11.41
C LEU A 87 0.12 -3.16 -12.92
N LEU A 88 1.08 -2.48 -13.57
CA LEU A 88 1.09 -2.32 -15.02
C LEU A 88 1.64 -3.55 -15.75
N ASN A 89 2.32 -4.46 -15.04
CA ASN A 89 2.84 -5.70 -15.60
C ASN A 89 1.71 -6.72 -15.76
N ARG A 90 1.41 -7.09 -17.02
CA ARG A 90 0.40 -8.12 -17.35
C ARG A 90 0.71 -9.50 -16.74
N ALA A 91 1.98 -9.79 -16.45
CA ALA A 91 2.39 -11.03 -15.82
C ALA A 91 2.11 -11.05 -14.32
N GLU A 92 2.21 -9.91 -13.63
CA GLU A 92 2.24 -9.79 -12.16
C GLU A 92 1.20 -8.74 -11.70
N GLY A 93 -0.05 -8.85 -12.16
CA GLY A 93 -1.05 -7.79 -11.97
C GLY A 93 -1.71 -7.74 -10.58
N ALA A 94 -1.19 -8.45 -9.58
CA ALA A 94 -1.82 -8.58 -8.26
C ALA A 94 -0.79 -8.51 -7.12
N LEU A 95 -1.17 -7.82 -6.05
CA LEU A 95 -0.37 -7.63 -4.84
C LEU A 95 -1.18 -7.98 -3.60
N LEU A 96 -0.62 -8.80 -2.72
CA LEU A 96 -1.10 -9.01 -1.36
C LEU A 96 -0.22 -8.18 -0.42
N ILE A 97 -0.80 -7.21 0.28
CA ILE A 97 -0.04 -6.23 1.05
C ILE A 97 -0.30 -6.42 2.54
N ASN A 98 0.78 -6.61 3.30
CA ASN A 98 0.75 -6.83 4.73
C ASN A 98 1.75 -5.91 5.44
N ALA A 99 1.48 -5.59 6.70
CA ALA A 99 2.43 -4.90 7.58
C ALA A 99 2.67 -5.74 8.84
N VAL A 100 3.94 -5.97 9.18
CA VAL A 100 4.28 -6.69 10.40
C VAL A 100 3.86 -5.85 11.61
N GLY A 101 3.09 -6.45 12.52
CA GLY A 101 2.56 -5.81 13.73
C GLY A 101 1.17 -5.18 13.58
N VAL A 102 0.51 -5.34 12.42
CA VAL A 102 -0.89 -4.94 12.20
C VAL A 102 -1.69 -6.15 11.75
N ASP A 103 -2.17 -6.92 12.72
CA ASP A 103 -2.86 -8.20 12.50
C ASP A 103 -4.10 -8.41 13.36
N ASP A 104 -4.40 -7.51 14.30
CA ASP A 104 -5.59 -7.59 15.15
C ASP A 104 -6.70 -6.61 14.73
N VAL A 105 -7.96 -7.02 14.93
CA VAL A 105 -9.14 -6.20 14.61
C VAL A 105 -9.19 -4.88 15.37
N LYS A 106 -8.54 -4.78 16.54
CA LYS A 106 -8.43 -3.54 17.31
C LYS A 106 -7.63 -2.47 16.55
N GLN A 107 -6.79 -2.88 15.60
CA GLN A 107 -5.96 -1.99 14.79
C GLN A 107 -6.62 -1.62 13.45
N ALA A 108 -7.95 -1.67 13.39
CA ALA A 108 -8.71 -1.38 12.16
C ALA A 108 -8.42 0.03 11.61
N ASP A 109 -8.22 1.02 12.49
CA ASP A 109 -7.91 2.39 12.07
C ASP A 109 -6.53 2.47 11.41
N GLU A 110 -5.55 1.77 11.94
CA GLU A 110 -4.19 1.64 11.39
C GLU A 110 -4.19 0.92 10.05
N MET A 111 -4.97 -0.16 9.91
CA MET A 111 -5.18 -0.85 8.63
C MET A 111 -5.75 0.09 7.57
N VAL A 112 -6.73 0.92 7.96
CA VAL A 112 -7.32 1.93 7.06
C VAL A 112 -6.28 2.97 6.67
N LYS A 113 -5.44 3.45 7.59
CA LYS A 113 -4.37 4.41 7.25
C LYS A 113 -3.36 3.80 6.27
N LEU A 114 -2.93 2.57 6.51
CA LEU A 114 -1.96 1.87 5.65
C LEU A 114 -2.50 1.67 4.24
N ALA A 115 -3.70 1.09 4.10
CA ALA A 115 -4.27 0.84 2.79
C ALA A 115 -4.63 2.17 2.07
N THR A 116 -4.96 3.24 2.81
CA THR A 116 -5.18 4.57 2.21
C THR A 116 -3.87 5.10 1.63
N ALA A 117 -2.76 4.97 2.37
CA ALA A 117 -1.45 5.40 1.93
C ALA A 117 -1.03 4.68 0.63
N VAL A 118 -1.12 3.35 0.61
CA VAL A 118 -0.79 2.55 -0.58
C VAL A 118 -1.68 2.91 -1.78
N ALA A 119 -3.00 2.99 -1.59
CA ALA A 119 -3.92 3.31 -2.67
C ALA A 119 -3.63 4.68 -3.30
N HIS A 120 -3.28 5.68 -2.47
CA HIS A 120 -3.01 7.04 -2.93
C HIS A 120 -1.60 7.24 -3.49
N LEU A 121 -0.70 6.26 -3.38
CA LEU A 121 0.57 6.23 -4.12
C LEU A 121 0.37 5.88 -5.60
N ILE A 122 -0.57 4.98 -5.89
CA ILE A 122 -0.83 4.46 -7.24
C ILE A 122 -1.77 5.39 -8.03
N GLY A 123 -2.68 6.07 -7.34
CA GLY A 123 -3.58 7.03 -7.99
C GLY A 123 -4.62 7.60 -7.05
N ARG A 124 -5.62 8.29 -7.61
CA ARG A 124 -6.73 8.81 -6.82
C ARG A 124 -7.80 7.75 -6.69
N PHE A 125 -8.11 7.36 -5.45
CA PHE A 125 -9.21 6.44 -5.21
C PHE A 125 -10.55 7.18 -5.36
N GLN A 126 -11.48 6.62 -6.15
CA GLN A 126 -12.80 7.22 -6.37
C GLN A 126 -13.71 7.04 -5.14
N PHE A 127 -14.61 8.00 -4.92
CA PHE A 127 -15.58 7.93 -3.83
C PHE A 127 -16.64 6.86 -4.12
N ARG A 128 -16.93 5.98 -3.15
CA ARG A 128 -18.00 4.99 -3.24
C ARG A 128 -19.08 5.35 -2.22
N CYS A 129 -20.33 5.47 -2.65
CA CYS A 129 -21.43 6.02 -1.84
C CYS A 129 -21.98 5.07 -0.76
N ASP A 130 -21.71 3.76 -0.85
CA ASP A 130 -22.31 2.76 0.05
C ASP A 130 -21.53 2.49 1.35
N GLU A 131 -20.32 3.02 1.49
CA GLU A 131 -19.56 2.91 2.75
C GLU A 131 -19.20 4.30 3.24
N ARG A 132 -19.54 4.59 4.51
CA ARG A 132 -19.18 5.84 5.20
C ARG A 132 -17.68 6.14 5.25
N SER A 133 -16.83 5.24 4.76
CA SER A 133 -15.42 5.49 4.59
C SER A 133 -14.77 4.48 3.65
N VAL A 134 -13.80 4.96 2.89
CA VAL A 134 -13.32 4.47 1.59
C VAL A 134 -12.67 3.08 1.59
N LEU A 135 -12.61 2.36 2.72
CA LEU A 135 -11.56 1.36 2.91
C LEU A 135 -11.86 0.10 3.74
N ARG A 136 -13.12 -0.28 3.96
CA ARG A 136 -13.43 -1.54 4.67
C ARG A 136 -13.20 -2.80 3.83
N ALA A 137 -13.10 -2.69 2.51
CA ALA A 137 -12.90 -3.82 1.60
C ALA A 137 -11.55 -4.55 1.81
N PHE A 138 -10.51 -3.88 2.32
CA PHE A 138 -9.19 -4.50 2.51
C PHE A 138 -9.11 -5.43 3.73
N CYS A 139 -10.04 -5.30 4.69
CA CYS A 139 -9.99 -6.02 5.97
C CYS A 139 -10.72 -7.38 5.92
N SER A 140 -11.49 -7.66 4.87
CA SER A 140 -12.39 -8.82 4.84
C SER A 140 -11.69 -10.16 4.60
N GLU A 141 -10.48 -10.18 4.04
CA GLU A 141 -9.82 -11.44 3.64
C GLU A 141 -8.88 -12.02 4.70
N LYS A 142 -8.59 -11.28 5.78
CA LYS A 142 -7.68 -11.72 6.86
C LYS A 142 -8.39 -12.15 8.15
N CYS A 143 -9.72 -11.97 8.23
CA CYS A 143 -10.55 -12.34 9.37
C CYS A 143 -11.48 -13.54 9.09
N ARG A 144 -11.06 -14.49 8.25
CA ARG A 144 -11.78 -15.74 8.05
C ARG A 144 -10.92 -16.96 8.32
#